data_AF-A0A7Y9EAS4-F1
#
_entry.id   AF-A0A7Y9EAS4-F1
#
_cell.length_a   1.000
_cell.length_b   1.000
_cell.length_c   1.000
_cell.angle_alpha   90.00
_cell.angle_beta   90.00
_cell.angle_gamma   90.00
#
_symmetry.space_group_name_H-M   'P 1'
#
loop_
_entity.id
_entity.type
_entity.pdbx_description
1 polymer ?
#
loop_
_entity_poly.entity_id
_entity_poly.type
_entity_poly.pdbx_seq_one_letter_code
_entity_poly.pdbx_strand_id
1 'polypeptide(L)'
;MIGALYERWLLEMWAGDFGLARDLVTPDFVGHWPGHDVHGADELIDVLRQGHAPFEGVTVTLDVGPIVDGDQVAARWTFGGRYKGGVPGATAPEGTDVSFEGHDVLRAEGGRFAEYWVISDVRALDRALGTE
;
A
#
# COMPACT_ATOMS: atom_id res chain seq x y z
N MET A 1 10.24 5.23 16.99
CA MET A 1 9.07 6.14 16.99
C MET A 1 8.14 5.70 15.88
N ILE A 2 6.83 5.62 16.11
CA ILE A 2 5.86 5.08 15.14
C ILE A 2 5.85 5.85 13.80
N GLY A 3 6.09 7.18 13.81
CA GLY A 3 6.23 7.95 12.56
C GLY A 3 7.36 7.45 11.66
N ALA A 4 8.55 7.20 12.21
CA ALA A 4 9.66 6.64 11.44
C ALA A 4 9.40 5.18 11.00
N LEU A 5 8.65 4.41 11.78
CA LEU A 5 8.20 3.07 11.37
C LEU A 5 7.26 3.15 10.17
N TYR A 6 6.36 4.14 10.17
CA TYR A 6 5.43 4.40 9.07
C TYR A 6 6.14 4.89 7.80
N GLU A 7 7.18 5.73 7.93
CA GLU A 7 7.98 6.14 6.78
C GLU A 7 8.64 4.94 6.08
N ARG A 8 9.18 3.98 6.83
CA ARG A 8 9.71 2.72 6.26
C ARG A 8 8.63 1.87 5.61
N TRP A 9 7.48 1.75 6.27
CA TRP A 9 6.32 1.06 5.72
C TRP A 9 5.91 1.64 4.36
N LEU A 10 5.76 2.95 4.26
CA LEU A 10 5.24 3.59 3.06
C LEU A 10 6.32 3.78 1.98
N LEU A 11 7.48 4.33 2.34
CA LEU A 11 8.48 4.81 1.39
C LEU A 11 9.53 3.76 1.03
N GLU A 12 9.64 2.66 1.79
CA GLU A 12 10.54 1.55 1.48
C GLU A 12 9.75 0.31 1.07
N MET A 13 8.87 -0.19 1.95
CA MET A 13 8.15 -1.44 1.72
C MET A 13 7.12 -1.31 0.58
N TRP A 14 6.18 -0.37 0.68
CA TRP A 14 5.21 -0.11 -0.38
C TRP A 14 5.84 0.43 -1.67
N ALA A 15 7.05 0.99 -1.60
CA ALA A 15 7.81 1.41 -2.78
C ALA A 15 8.56 0.27 -3.50
N GLY A 16 8.68 -0.92 -2.89
CA GLY A 16 9.24 -2.10 -3.56
C GLY A 16 10.01 -3.08 -2.69
N ASP A 17 10.43 -2.70 -1.47
CA ASP A 17 11.16 -3.60 -0.57
C ASP A 17 10.21 -4.47 0.26
N PHE A 18 9.55 -5.41 -0.42
CA PHE A 18 8.52 -6.24 0.20
C PHE A 18 9.05 -7.11 1.35
N GLY A 19 10.35 -7.42 1.35
CA GLY A 19 10.98 -8.21 2.41
C GLY A 19 10.82 -7.57 3.80
N LEU A 20 10.74 -6.23 3.85
CA LEU A 20 10.54 -5.47 5.08
C LEU A 20 9.26 -5.83 5.82
N ALA A 21 8.24 -6.38 5.16
CA ALA A 21 7.02 -6.82 5.82
C ALA A 21 7.32 -7.75 7.02
N ARG A 22 8.32 -8.64 6.91
CA ARG A 22 8.70 -9.57 7.98
C ARG A 22 9.25 -8.90 9.23
N ASP A 23 9.85 -7.73 9.06
CA ASP A 23 10.45 -6.95 10.14
C ASP A 23 9.48 -5.89 10.68
N LEU A 24 8.59 -5.39 9.83
CA LEU A 24 7.70 -4.28 10.14
C LEU A 24 6.40 -4.71 10.81
N VAL A 25 5.93 -5.95 10.62
CA VAL A 25 4.65 -6.42 11.18
C VAL A 25 4.83 -7.45 12.30
N THR A 26 3.85 -7.53 13.21
CA THR A 26 3.83 -8.56 14.25
C THR A 26 3.46 -9.93 13.67
N PRO A 27 3.79 -11.05 14.36
CA PRO A 27 3.41 -12.39 13.90
C PRO A 27 1.90 -12.60 13.73
N ASP A 28 1.09 -11.87 14.48
CA ASP A 28 -0.38 -11.88 14.48
C ASP A 28 -0.99 -10.70 13.72
N PHE A 29 -0.21 -10.03 12.86
CA PHE A 29 -0.67 -8.89 12.07
C PHE A 29 -1.95 -9.18 11.29
N VAL A 30 -2.87 -8.23 11.31
CA VAL A 30 -4.07 -8.24 10.47
C VAL A 30 -4.18 -6.92 9.72
N GLY A 31 -4.34 -6.99 8.40
CA GLY A 31 -4.69 -5.84 7.60
C GLY A 31 -6.07 -5.98 6.98
N HIS A 32 -6.81 -4.89 6.96
CA HIS A 32 -8.21 -4.80 6.56
C HIS A 32 -8.32 -4.01 5.26
N TRP A 33 -8.50 -4.73 4.17
CA TRP A 33 -8.84 -4.15 2.87
C TRP A 33 -10.35 -4.18 2.65
N PRO A 34 -10.87 -3.37 1.71
CA PRO A 34 -12.26 -3.50 1.30
C PRO A 34 -12.55 -4.94 0.83
N GLY A 35 -13.40 -5.64 1.60
CA GLY A 35 -13.92 -6.97 1.25
C GLY A 35 -13.07 -8.16 1.66
N HIS A 36 -11.88 -7.98 2.25
CA HIS A 36 -11.07 -9.09 2.77
C HIS A 36 -10.04 -8.64 3.82
N ASP A 37 -9.62 -9.60 4.65
CA ASP A 37 -8.51 -9.44 5.59
C ASP A 37 -7.24 -10.14 5.06
N VAL A 38 -6.08 -9.65 5.50
CA VAL A 38 -4.74 -10.14 5.16
C VAL A 38 -4.01 -10.44 6.45
N HIS A 39 -3.47 -11.65 6.59
CA HIS A 39 -2.90 -12.15 7.83
C HIS A 39 -1.38 -12.40 7.72
N GLY A 40 -0.64 -11.75 8.63
CA GLY A 40 0.80 -11.91 8.74
C GLY A 40 1.60 -11.35 7.55
N ALA A 41 2.92 -11.50 7.65
CA ALA A 41 3.85 -10.93 6.68
C ALA A 41 3.78 -11.62 5.30
N ASP A 42 3.50 -12.92 5.25
CA ASP A 42 3.50 -13.67 3.98
C ASP A 42 2.37 -13.22 3.06
N GLU A 43 1.14 -13.13 3.58
CA GLU A 43 0.00 -12.65 2.79
C GLU A 43 0.15 -11.18 2.42
N LEU A 44 0.71 -10.35 3.32
CA LEU A 44 1.03 -8.96 3.02
C LEU A 44 2.02 -8.83 1.85
N ILE A 45 3.07 -9.66 1.81
CA ILE A 45 4.03 -9.69 0.70
C ILE A 45 3.33 -10.06 -0.61
N ASP A 46 2.39 -11.00 -0.58
CA ASP A 46 1.65 -11.39 -1.78
C ASP A 46 0.73 -10.26 -2.27
N VAL A 47 0.11 -9.50 -1.37
CA VAL A 47 -0.65 -8.28 -1.73
C VAL A 47 0.27 -7.22 -2.34
N LEU A 48 1.44 -6.95 -1.75
CA LEU A 48 2.42 -6.01 -2.29
C LEU A 48 2.85 -6.39 -3.72
N ARG A 49 3.16 -7.68 -3.93
CA ARG A 49 3.51 -8.21 -5.25
C ARG A 49 2.37 -8.07 -6.24
N GLN A 50 1.14 -8.41 -5.85
CA GLN A 50 -0.02 -8.31 -6.72
C GLN A 50 -0.33 -6.85 -7.09
N GLY A 51 -0.22 -5.92 -6.14
CA GLY A 51 -0.41 -4.49 -6.38
C GLY A 51 0.64 -3.89 -7.31
N HIS A 52 1.90 -4.32 -7.20
CA HIS A 52 3.00 -3.87 -8.07
C HIS A 52 3.05 -4.58 -9.42
N ALA A 53 2.51 -5.79 -9.52
CA ALA A 53 2.64 -6.63 -10.71
C ALA A 53 2.22 -5.96 -12.02
N PRO A 54 1.19 -5.09 -12.07
CA PRO A 54 0.80 -4.39 -13.30
C PRO A 54 1.61 -3.13 -13.65
N PHE A 55 2.56 -2.74 -12.80
CA PHE A 55 3.27 -1.47 -12.94
C PHE A 55 4.79 -1.64 -13.00
N GLU A 56 5.45 -0.68 -13.64
CA GLU A 56 6.89 -0.46 -13.57
C GLU A 56 7.18 0.95 -13.05
N GLY A 57 8.38 1.15 -12.48
CA GLY A 57 8.79 2.44 -11.95
C GLY A 57 7.86 2.95 -10.84
N VAL A 58 7.43 2.04 -9.94
CA VAL A 58 6.52 2.38 -8.86
C VAL A 58 7.14 3.43 -7.94
N THR A 59 6.34 4.45 -7.60
CA THR A 59 6.65 5.49 -6.64
C THR A 59 5.52 5.60 -5.63
N VAL A 60 5.86 5.88 -4.38
CA VAL A 60 4.88 6.18 -3.34
C VAL A 60 5.28 7.47 -2.65
N THR A 61 4.34 8.39 -2.47
CA THR A 61 4.54 9.65 -1.74
C THR A 61 3.67 9.71 -0.50
N LEU A 62 4.19 10.39 0.51
CA LEU A 62 3.44 10.77 1.70
C LEU A 62 2.88 12.18 1.50
N ASP A 63 1.57 12.30 1.35
CA ASP A 63 0.92 13.58 1.02
C ASP A 63 0.48 14.31 2.29
N VAL A 64 -0.04 13.56 3.27
CA VAL A 64 -0.49 14.09 4.57
C VAL A 64 -0.09 13.12 5.68
N GLY A 65 0.46 13.66 6.76
CA GLY A 65 0.89 12.87 7.93
C GLY A 65 2.42 12.63 7.97
N PRO A 66 2.90 11.62 8.71
CA PRO A 66 2.10 10.76 9.59
C PRO A 66 1.47 11.58 10.74
N ILE A 67 0.16 11.42 10.91
CA ILE A 67 -0.55 11.91 12.09
C ILE A 67 -0.47 10.81 13.14
N VAL A 68 0.23 11.09 14.24
CA VAL A 68 0.47 10.10 15.30
C VAL A 68 -0.39 10.44 16.52
N ASP A 69 -1.12 9.44 17.02
CA ASP A 69 -1.82 9.49 18.29
C ASP A 69 -1.62 8.19 19.06
N GLY A 70 -0.89 8.25 20.17
CA GLY A 70 -0.54 7.07 20.96
C GLY A 70 0.22 6.01 20.16
N ASP A 71 -0.41 4.85 20.02
CA ASP A 71 0.07 3.69 19.28
C ASP A 71 -0.46 3.62 17.84
N GLN A 72 -1.17 4.66 17.39
CA GLN A 72 -1.75 4.73 16.05
C GLN A 72 -1.09 5.78 15.18
N VAL A 73 -1.08 5.52 13.87
CA VAL A 73 -0.64 6.44 12.83
C VAL A 73 -1.63 6.46 11.68
N ALA A 74 -1.94 7.64 11.17
CA ALA A 74 -2.77 7.81 9.99
C ALA A 74 -2.09 8.73 8.97
N ALA A 75 -2.32 8.48 7.68
CA ALA A 75 -1.73 9.28 6.62
C ALA A 75 -2.49 9.13 5.30
N ARG A 76 -2.27 10.10 4.40
CA ARG A 76 -2.65 10.06 3.00
C ARG A 76 -1.42 9.85 2.15
N TRP A 77 -1.52 9.00 1.15
CA TRP A 77 -0.45 8.70 0.21
C TRP A 77 -0.94 8.75 -1.23
N THR A 78 0.01 8.90 -2.15
CA THR A 78 -0.20 8.71 -3.59
C THR A 78 0.70 7.58 -4.09
N PHE A 79 0.11 6.63 -4.80
CA PHE A 79 0.81 5.62 -5.58
C PHE A 79 0.91 6.10 -7.02
N GLY A 80 2.08 5.93 -7.62
CA GLY A 80 2.33 6.19 -9.03
C GLY A 80 3.09 5.04 -9.67
N GLY A 81 2.86 4.83 -10.96
CA GLY A 81 3.59 3.83 -11.74
C GLY A 81 3.19 3.85 -13.20
N ARG A 82 3.98 3.20 -14.05
CA ARG A 82 3.68 3.06 -15.48
C ARG A 82 3.04 1.70 -15.74
N TYR A 83 1.86 1.69 -16.33
CA TYR A 83 1.12 0.47 -16.61
C TYR A 83 1.87 -0.40 -17.63
N LYS A 84 2.05 -1.69 -17.34
CA LYS A 84 2.74 -2.66 -18.21
C LYS A 84 1.88 -3.89 -18.53
N GLY A 85 0.56 -3.77 -18.42
CA GLY A 85 -0.36 -4.87 -18.69
C GLY A 85 -0.68 -5.73 -17.46
N GLY A 86 -1.42 -6.81 -17.68
CA GLY A 86 -1.74 -7.80 -16.64
C GLY A 86 -3.03 -7.54 -15.85
N VAL A 87 -3.75 -6.45 -16.11
CA VAL A 87 -5.07 -6.21 -15.52
C VAL A 87 -6.17 -6.67 -16.47
N PRO A 88 -7.02 -7.64 -16.08
CA PRO A 88 -8.14 -8.09 -16.90
C PRO A 88 -9.11 -6.95 -17.23
N GLY A 89 -9.47 -6.82 -18.50
CA GLY A 89 -10.43 -5.82 -18.96
C GLY A 89 -9.85 -4.41 -19.15
N ALA A 90 -8.58 -4.17 -18.78
CA ALA A 90 -7.96 -2.86 -18.98
C ALA A 90 -7.77 -2.54 -20.47
N THR A 91 -8.14 -1.32 -20.85
CA THR A 91 -7.99 -0.80 -22.21
C THR A 91 -6.86 0.22 -22.33
N ALA A 92 -6.30 0.68 -21.21
CA ALA A 92 -5.15 1.57 -21.21
C ALA A 92 -3.95 0.94 -21.94
N PRO A 93 -3.25 1.67 -22.82
CA PRO A 93 -2.03 1.20 -23.44
C PRO A 93 -0.93 0.91 -22.39
N GLU A 94 -0.10 -0.10 -22.64
CA GLU A 94 1.17 -0.23 -21.91
C GLU A 94 1.98 1.07 -22.09
N GLY A 95 2.64 1.51 -21.03
CA GLY A 95 3.33 2.79 -20.96
C GLY A 95 2.49 3.95 -20.41
N THR A 96 1.19 3.75 -20.14
CA THR A 96 0.34 4.78 -19.52
C THR A 96 0.81 5.08 -18.10
N ASP A 97 1.10 6.34 -17.80
CA ASP A 97 1.39 6.77 -16.43
C ASP A 97 0.09 6.80 -15.62
N VAL A 98 0.06 6.06 -14.51
CA VAL A 98 -1.08 5.88 -13.62
C VAL A 98 -0.73 6.46 -12.25
N SER A 99 -1.71 7.12 -11.63
CA SER A 99 -1.61 7.64 -10.26
C SER A 99 -2.94 7.50 -9.57
N PHE A 100 -2.94 7.09 -8.31
CA PHE A 100 -4.13 7.06 -7.45
C PHE A 100 -3.73 7.23 -5.98
N GLU A 101 -4.64 7.75 -5.19
CA GLU A 101 -4.39 8.05 -3.79
C GLU A 101 -5.05 7.04 -2.85
N GLY A 102 -4.62 7.07 -1.60
CA GLY A 102 -5.22 6.27 -0.56
C GLY A 102 -4.97 6.84 0.82
N HIS A 103 -5.57 6.17 1.80
CA HIS A 103 -5.40 6.50 3.21
C HIS A 103 -5.10 5.24 3.99
N ASP A 104 -4.20 5.40 4.95
CA ASP A 104 -3.79 4.38 5.88
C ASP A 104 -4.17 4.79 7.30
N VAL A 105 -4.59 3.80 8.09
CA VAL A 105 -4.55 3.84 9.55
C VAL A 105 -3.83 2.59 10.01
N LEU A 106 -2.83 2.72 10.87
CA LEU A 106 -2.10 1.58 11.45
C LEU A 106 -2.04 1.70 12.96
N ARG A 107 -2.05 0.54 13.63
CA ARG A 107 -1.75 0.41 15.06
C ARG A 107 -0.44 -0.35 15.23
N ALA A 108 0.42 0.13 16.11
CA ALA A 108 1.70 -0.48 16.42
C ALA A 108 1.73 -1.09 17.82
N GLU A 109 2.41 -2.22 17.95
CA GLU A 109 2.69 -2.89 19.21
C GLU A 109 4.13 -3.40 19.20
N GLY A 110 4.86 -3.19 20.31
CA GLY A 110 6.24 -3.69 20.42
C GLY A 110 7.20 -3.18 19.35
N GLY A 111 6.94 -1.99 18.77
CA GLY A 111 7.75 -1.40 17.72
C GLY A 111 7.51 -1.94 16.30
N ARG A 112 6.43 -2.71 16.10
CA ARG A 112 5.97 -3.24 14.81
C ARG A 112 4.49 -2.93 14.62
N PHE A 113 3.97 -3.00 13.39
CA PHE A 113 2.55 -2.86 13.11
C PHE A 113 1.80 -4.16 13.42
N ALA A 114 0.74 -4.05 14.20
CA ALA A 114 -0.13 -5.16 14.56
C ALA A 114 -1.44 -5.14 13.76
N GLU A 115 -1.86 -3.96 13.30
CA GLU A 115 -3.14 -3.80 12.62
C GLU A 115 -3.07 -2.69 11.59
N TYR A 116 -3.75 -2.87 10.46
CA TYR A 116 -3.74 -1.95 9.32
C TYR A 116 -5.14 -1.84 8.70
N TRP A 117 -5.60 -0.64 8.42
CA TRP A 117 -6.80 -0.38 7.64
C TRP A 117 -6.45 0.52 6.45
N VAL A 118 -6.91 0.14 5.27
CA VAL A 118 -6.62 0.88 4.04
C VAL A 118 -7.83 1.05 3.15
N ILE A 119 -7.91 2.24 2.56
CA ILE A 119 -8.78 2.50 1.43
C ILE A 119 -7.96 3.20 0.36
N SER A 120 -7.91 2.60 -0.83
CA SER A 120 -7.36 3.20 -2.04
C SER A 120 -8.49 3.72 -2.94
N ASP A 121 -8.24 4.77 -3.71
CA ASP A 121 -9.16 5.27 -4.72
C ASP A 121 -9.16 4.34 -5.94
N VAL A 122 -9.83 3.20 -5.79
CA VAL A 122 -9.99 2.20 -6.85
C VAL A 122 -10.71 2.80 -8.06
N ARG A 123 -11.56 3.82 -7.87
CA ARG A 123 -12.25 4.49 -8.99
C ARG A 123 -11.31 5.34 -9.84
N ALA A 124 -10.36 6.03 -9.21
CA ALA A 124 -9.30 6.73 -9.93
C ALA A 124 -8.44 5.74 -10.74
N LEU A 125 -8.09 4.60 -10.13
CA LEU A 125 -7.36 3.52 -10.80
C LEU A 125 -8.16 2.93 -11.98
N ASP A 126 -9.43 2.59 -11.78
CA ASP A 126 -10.28 2.00 -12.81
C ASP A 126 -10.38 2.92 -14.04
N ARG A 127 -10.57 4.22 -13.81
CA ARG A 127 -10.61 5.21 -14.89
C ARG A 127 -9.28 5.33 -15.61
N ALA A 128 -8.16 5.30 -14.88
CA ALA A 128 -6.83 5.37 -15.47
C ALA A 128 -6.53 4.13 -16.34
N LEU A 129 -7.05 2.96 -15.97
CA LEU A 129 -6.88 1.71 -16.71
C LEU A 129 -7.96 1.45 -17.77
N GLY A 130 -9.08 2.18 -17.71
CA GLY A 130 -10.26 1.96 -18.55
C GLY A 130 -10.96 0.64 -18.23
N THR A 131 -11.09 0.30 -16.96
CA THR A 131 -11.78 -0.91 -16.45
C THR A 131 -13.19 -0.62 -15.92
N GLU A 132 -13.72 0.58 -16.18
CA GLU A 132 -15.06 1.01 -15.77
C GLU A 132 -16.22 0.40 -16.57
#